data_AF-A0A523GSA6-F1
#
_entry.id   AF-A0A523GSA6-F1
#
_cell.length_a   1.000
_cell.length_b   1.000
_cell.length_c   1.000
_cell.angle_alpha   90.00
_cell.angle_beta   90.00
_cell.angle_gamma   90.00
#
_symmetry.space_group_name_H-M   'P 1'
#
loop_
_entity.id
_entity.type
_entity.pdbx_description
1 polymer ?
#
loop_
_entity_poly.entity_id
_entity_poly.type
_entity_poly.pdbx_seq_one_letter_code
_entity_poly.pdbx_strand_id
1 'polypeptide(L)'
;MSSAKRRNWRTVLHEIIYEADTPLGKLFDIILLILILLSVIFVMLESVRSLDVKYHEYLYIGEWVITIFFSFEYIARIVTVKKPFKYIFSFYGIIDFISTIPLYLSFILAGSSYLLTIRALRLLRIFRILKITRYIGESNKLKRALINSRAKIFIFLFAVLIISIIAGTIMYLVEGEENGYASIPKSVYWCIVTLTTVGYGDISPATPLGQFIASIIMIMGYGIIAVPTGIVTVEYSKADRHIDTNTQNCPNCNESHHKDNAKFCHSCAAELNPSEDPD
;
A
#
# COMPACT_ATOMS: atom_id res chain seq x y z
N MET A 1 19.72 42.34 19.69
CA MET A 1 18.33 41.89 19.99
C MET A 1 17.81 41.15 18.78
N SER A 2 17.67 39.83 18.89
CA SER A 2 17.20 38.93 17.84
C SER A 2 15.75 39.25 17.50
N SER A 3 15.54 39.87 16.33
CA SER A 3 14.21 39.96 15.71
C SER A 3 13.85 38.56 15.23
N ALA A 4 13.03 37.82 15.99
CA ALA A 4 12.39 36.61 15.54
C ALA A 4 11.49 36.92 14.33
N LYS A 5 12.08 36.89 13.13
CA LYS A 5 11.40 37.10 11.84
C LYS A 5 10.38 35.97 11.67
N ARG A 6 9.11 36.33 11.45
CA ARG A 6 7.99 35.37 11.39
C ARG A 6 8.22 34.40 10.23
N ARG A 7 8.48 33.12 10.54
CA ARG A 7 8.55 32.04 9.54
C ARG A 7 7.34 32.15 8.60
N ASN A 8 7.59 32.16 7.28
CA ASN A 8 6.54 32.17 6.28
C ASN A 8 5.60 30.96 6.49
N TRP A 9 4.30 31.20 6.63
CA TRP A 9 3.30 30.16 6.96
C TRP A 9 3.32 29.00 5.96
N ARG A 10 3.67 29.25 4.70
CA ARG A 10 3.82 28.20 3.67
C ARG A 10 4.97 27.25 3.96
N THR A 11 6.10 27.77 4.45
CA THR A 11 7.27 26.97 4.79
C THR A 11 6.99 26.10 6.01
N VAL A 12 6.34 26.66 7.04
CA VAL A 12 5.93 25.90 8.22
C VAL A 12 4.91 24.81 7.86
N LEU A 13 3.94 25.13 7.00
CA LEU A 13 2.94 24.15 6.56
C LEU A 13 3.60 23.04 5.72
N HIS A 14 4.56 23.39 4.86
CA HIS A 14 5.32 22.41 4.08
C HIS A 14 6.11 21.46 5.00
N GLU A 15 6.82 22.00 6.00
CA GLU A 15 7.58 21.24 7.00
C GLU A 15 6.64 20.27 7.76
N ILE A 16 5.48 20.72 8.23
CA ILE A 16 4.51 19.85 8.95
C ILE A 16 3.91 18.77 8.04
N ILE A 17 3.61 19.08 6.79
CA ILE A 17 2.86 18.20 5.89
C ILE A 17 3.76 17.16 5.20
N TYR A 18 5.01 17.51 4.92
CA TYR A 18 5.91 16.70 4.11
C TYR A 18 7.13 16.17 4.85
N GLU A 19 7.51 16.73 6.00
CA GLU A 19 8.72 16.35 6.74
C GLU A 19 8.35 15.69 8.08
N ALA A 20 8.86 14.49 8.30
CA ALA A 20 8.60 13.74 9.53
C ALA A 20 9.63 14.02 10.64
N ASP A 21 10.58 14.93 10.39
CA ASP A 21 11.67 15.24 11.33
C ASP A 21 11.19 16.08 12.52
N THR A 22 10.08 16.81 12.38
CA THR A 22 9.51 17.64 13.45
C THR A 22 8.46 16.90 14.29
N PRO A 23 8.31 17.24 15.60
CA PRO A 23 7.27 16.63 16.44
C PRO A 23 5.85 16.92 15.93
N LEU A 24 5.64 18.08 15.29
CA LEU A 24 4.36 18.44 14.68
C LEU A 24 4.09 17.63 13.41
N GLY A 25 5.10 17.39 12.56
CA GLY A 25 4.99 16.51 11.40
C GLY A 25 4.66 15.08 11.80
N LYS A 26 5.34 14.54 12.82
CA LYS A 26 5.03 13.20 13.38
C LYS A 26 3.60 13.10 13.90
N LEU A 27 3.13 14.11 14.64
CA LEU A 27 1.76 14.13 15.14
C LEU A 27 0.74 14.17 13.99
N PHE A 28 0.99 14.99 12.97
CA PHE A 28 0.16 15.07 11.77
C PHE A 28 0.07 13.71 11.04
N ASP A 29 1.20 13.03 10.85
CA ASP A 29 1.27 11.71 10.22
C ASP A 29 0.52 10.64 11.03
N ILE A 30 0.65 10.63 12.36
CA ILE A 30 -0.08 9.72 13.25
C ILE A 30 -1.59 9.98 13.15
N ILE A 31 -2.01 11.24 13.17
CA ILE A 31 -3.44 11.60 13.01
C ILE A 31 -3.96 11.10 11.67
N LEU A 32 -3.22 11.30 10.58
CA LEU A 32 -3.62 10.82 9.26
C LEU A 32 -3.71 9.29 9.22
N LEU A 33 -2.76 8.57 9.83
CA LEU A 33 -2.80 7.12 9.91
C LEU A 33 -4.05 6.63 10.65
N ILE A 34 -4.37 7.25 11.79
CA ILE A 34 -5.59 6.94 12.56
C ILE A 34 -6.84 7.21 11.71
N LEU A 35 -6.90 8.33 10.99
CA LEU A 35 -8.03 8.66 10.11
C LEU A 35 -8.17 7.69 8.94
N ILE A 36 -7.07 7.22 8.35
CA ILE A 36 -7.08 6.17 7.32
C ILE A 36 -7.68 4.89 7.89
N LEU A 37 -7.19 4.43 9.04
CA LEU A 37 -7.70 3.22 9.70
C LEU A 37 -9.19 3.36 10.05
N LEU A 38 -9.59 4.48 10.63
CA LEU A 38 -11.00 4.77 10.94
C LEU A 38 -11.87 4.76 9.67
N SER A 39 -11.35 5.31 8.56
CA SER A 39 -12.07 5.31 7.28
C SER A 39 -12.30 3.90 6.74
N VAL A 40 -11.31 3.00 6.88
CA VAL A 40 -11.43 1.60 6.47
C VAL A 40 -12.43 0.88 7.38
N ILE A 41 -12.38 1.12 8.69
CA ILE A 41 -13.35 0.57 9.65
C ILE A 41 -14.77 1.01 9.28
N PHE A 42 -15.00 2.28 8.94
CA PHE A 42 -16.34 2.76 8.55
C PHE A 42 -16.85 2.05 7.30
N VAL A 43 -16.01 1.86 6.28
CA VAL A 43 -16.38 1.09 5.08
C VAL A 43 -16.70 -0.37 5.45
N MET A 44 -15.95 -0.97 6.36
CA MET A 44 -16.25 -2.33 6.85
C MET A 44 -17.58 -2.39 7.60
N LEU A 45 -17.88 -1.41 8.46
CA LEU A 45 -19.15 -1.35 9.20
C LEU A 45 -20.34 -1.10 8.26
N GLU A 46 -20.19 -0.23 7.26
CA GLU A 46 -21.22 0.02 6.23
C GLU A 46 -21.48 -1.24 5.38
N SER A 47 -20.47 -2.10 5.18
CA SER A 47 -20.64 -3.35 4.44
C SER A 47 -21.56 -4.37 5.15
N VAL A 48 -21.74 -4.24 6.47
CA VAL A 48 -22.59 -5.11 7.27
C VAL A 48 -24.00 -4.55 7.31
N ARG A 49 -24.93 -5.18 6.56
CA ARG A 49 -26.31 -4.70 6.37
C ARG A 49 -27.07 -4.39 7.68
N SER A 50 -26.85 -5.17 8.75
CA SER A 50 -27.50 -4.94 10.04
C SER A 50 -26.99 -3.68 10.76
N LEU A 51 -25.71 -3.33 10.57
CA LEU A 51 -25.12 -2.12 11.12
C LEU A 51 -25.47 -0.91 10.26
N ASP A 52 -25.42 -1.05 8.94
CA ASP A 52 -25.80 0.01 8.00
C ASP A 52 -27.23 0.49 8.27
N VAL A 53 -28.21 -0.42 8.33
CA VAL A 53 -29.62 -0.03 8.59
C VAL A 53 -29.80 0.74 9.91
N LYS A 54 -29.00 0.45 10.94
CA LYS A 54 -29.13 1.07 12.28
C LYS A 54 -28.30 2.34 12.45
N TYR A 55 -27.12 2.40 11.83
CA TYR A 55 -26.13 3.46 12.06
C TYR A 55 -25.76 4.24 10.79
N HIS A 56 -26.53 4.07 9.70
CA HIS A 56 -26.26 4.68 8.38
C HIS A 56 -25.87 6.15 8.49
N GLU A 57 -26.68 6.95 9.19
CA GLU A 57 -26.46 8.40 9.30
C GLU A 57 -25.16 8.73 10.03
N TYR A 58 -24.85 8.04 11.13
CA TYR A 58 -23.61 8.27 11.88
C TYR A 58 -22.37 7.89 11.07
N LEU A 59 -22.43 6.75 10.37
CA LEU A 59 -21.35 6.29 9.49
C LEU A 59 -21.15 7.26 8.31
N TYR A 60 -22.24 7.72 7.71
CA TYR A 60 -22.23 8.68 6.61
C TYR A 60 -21.68 10.06 7.03
N ILE A 61 -22.09 10.59 8.18
CA ILE A 61 -21.57 11.84 8.72
C ILE A 61 -20.07 11.69 9.03
N GLY A 62 -19.68 10.61 9.69
CA GLY A 62 -18.28 10.34 10.01
C GLY A 62 -17.42 10.24 8.76
N GLU A 63 -17.94 9.61 7.71
CA GLU A 63 -17.26 9.53 6.43
C GLU A 63 -17.10 10.90 5.75
N TRP A 64 -18.11 11.77 5.82
CA TRP A 64 -18.00 13.15 5.36
C TRP A 64 -16.93 13.91 6.12
N VAL A 65 -16.89 13.81 7.44
CA VAL A 65 -15.87 14.46 8.28
C VAL A 65 -14.47 14.03 7.86
N ILE A 66 -14.23 12.72 7.69
CA ILE A 66 -12.94 12.19 7.25
C ILE A 66 -12.61 12.64 5.83
N THR A 67 -13.60 12.62 4.93
CA THR A 67 -13.41 13.05 3.53
C THR A 67 -13.02 14.51 3.45
N ILE A 68 -13.71 15.38 4.17
CA ILE A 68 -13.41 16.81 4.26
C ILE A 68 -12.00 17.02 4.80
N PHE A 69 -11.59 16.27 5.83
CA PHE A 69 -10.23 16.33 6.36
C PHE A 69 -9.19 15.95 5.29
N PHE A 70 -9.39 14.85 4.57
CA PHE A 70 -8.49 14.46 3.48
C PHE A 70 -8.50 15.42 2.30
N SER A 71 -9.63 16.08 2.02
CA SER A 71 -9.70 17.14 1.02
C SER A 71 -8.90 18.37 1.44
N PHE A 72 -9.01 18.79 2.71
CA PHE A 72 -8.15 19.86 3.24
C PHE A 72 -6.67 19.48 3.18
N GLU A 73 -6.33 18.25 3.53
CA GLU A 73 -4.96 17.74 3.42
C GLU A 73 -4.44 17.78 1.97
N TYR A 74 -5.23 17.29 1.00
CA TYR A 74 -4.88 17.34 -0.41
C TYR A 74 -4.70 18.76 -0.94
N ILE A 75 -5.62 19.68 -0.57
CA ILE A 75 -5.53 21.10 -0.95
C ILE A 75 -4.29 21.75 -0.32
N ALA A 76 -4.06 21.51 0.99
CA ALA A 76 -2.92 22.06 1.70
C ALA A 76 -1.60 21.64 1.02
N ARG A 77 -1.48 20.36 0.63
CA ARG A 77 -0.35 19.83 -0.14
C ARG A 77 -0.14 20.57 -1.46
N ILE A 78 -1.20 20.75 -2.24
CA ILE A 78 -1.15 21.49 -3.52
C ILE A 78 -0.70 22.94 -3.30
N VAL A 79 -1.22 23.62 -2.29
CA VAL A 79 -0.93 25.05 -2.02
C VAL A 79 0.48 25.27 -1.48
N THR A 80 1.04 24.30 -0.74
CA THR A 80 2.40 24.41 -0.19
C THR A 80 3.50 24.20 -1.23
N VAL A 81 3.24 23.47 -2.31
CA VAL A 81 4.23 23.17 -3.34
C VAL A 81 4.23 24.26 -4.41
N LYS A 82 5.40 24.78 -4.79
CA LYS A 82 5.50 25.84 -5.82
C LYS A 82 4.99 25.42 -7.20
N LYS A 83 5.07 24.12 -7.54
CA LYS A 83 4.63 23.53 -8.82
C LYS A 83 3.48 22.53 -8.61
N PRO A 84 2.23 23.00 -8.40
CA PRO A 84 1.10 22.16 -8.02
C PRO A 84 0.77 21.07 -9.04
N PHE A 85 0.86 21.37 -10.35
CA PHE A 85 0.59 20.38 -11.41
C PHE A 85 1.53 19.17 -11.35
N LYS A 86 2.80 19.37 -10.95
CA LYS A 86 3.74 18.25 -10.79
C LYS A 86 3.32 17.34 -9.64
N TYR A 87 2.74 17.91 -8.58
CA TYR A 87 2.18 17.12 -7.47
C TYR A 87 0.91 16.38 -7.89
N ILE A 88 -0.06 17.08 -8.51
CA ILE A 88 -1.37 16.51 -8.89
C ILE A 88 -1.21 15.28 -9.77
N PHE A 89 -0.31 15.32 -10.76
CA PHE A 89 -0.03 14.20 -11.66
C PHE A 89 1.04 13.21 -11.16
N SER A 90 1.51 13.34 -9.92
CA SER A 90 2.41 12.37 -9.29
C SER A 90 1.64 11.15 -8.77
N PHE A 91 2.35 10.03 -8.53
CA PHE A 91 1.77 8.81 -7.94
C PHE A 91 1.00 9.10 -6.64
N TYR A 92 1.59 9.90 -5.73
CA TYR A 92 0.95 10.27 -4.47
C TYR A 92 -0.23 11.24 -4.66
N GLY A 93 -0.12 12.19 -5.59
CA GLY A 93 -1.22 13.12 -5.90
C GLY A 93 -2.44 12.42 -6.49
N ILE A 94 -2.24 11.40 -7.34
CA ILE A 94 -3.31 10.57 -7.89
C ILE A 94 -3.99 9.76 -6.79
N ILE A 95 -3.22 9.16 -5.86
CA ILE A 95 -3.78 8.43 -4.72
C ILE A 95 -4.60 9.36 -3.82
N ASP A 96 -4.10 10.56 -3.51
CA ASP A 96 -4.83 11.54 -2.69
C ASP A 96 -6.13 12.00 -3.37
N PHE A 97 -6.12 12.13 -4.70
CA PHE A 97 -7.32 12.46 -5.47
C PHE A 97 -8.35 11.32 -5.50
N ILE A 98 -7.93 10.11 -5.87
CA ILE A 98 -8.82 8.93 -5.98
C ILE A 98 -9.44 8.58 -4.63
N SER A 99 -8.72 8.81 -3.53
CA SER A 99 -9.20 8.52 -2.18
C SER A 99 -10.21 9.54 -1.63
N THR A 100 -10.26 10.75 -2.20
CA THR A 100 -11.17 11.84 -1.76
C THR A 100 -12.40 11.97 -2.66
N ILE A 101 -12.26 11.80 -3.98
CA ILE A 101 -13.35 12.00 -4.96
C ILE A 101 -14.62 11.14 -4.81
N PRO A 102 -14.61 9.87 -4.35
CA PRO A 102 -15.78 9.00 -4.53
C PRO A 102 -17.03 9.45 -3.77
N LEU A 103 -16.87 10.08 -2.58
CA LEU A 103 -18.00 10.61 -1.82
C LEU A 103 -18.62 11.84 -2.49
N TYR A 104 -17.80 12.76 -3.00
CA TYR A 104 -18.27 13.91 -3.77
C TYR A 104 -19.02 13.48 -5.03
N LEU A 105 -18.46 12.51 -5.76
CA LEU A 105 -19.10 11.98 -6.95
C LEU A 105 -20.42 11.28 -6.62
N SER A 106 -20.46 10.50 -5.54
CA SER A 106 -21.70 9.89 -5.04
C SER A 106 -22.76 10.91 -4.67
N PHE A 107 -22.37 12.06 -4.09
CA PHE A 107 -23.29 13.14 -3.72
C PHE A 107 -23.85 13.86 -4.96
N ILE A 108 -22.98 14.19 -5.93
CA ILE A 108 -23.38 14.88 -7.17
C ILE A 108 -24.28 13.98 -8.04
N LEU A 109 -23.96 12.68 -8.11
CA LEU A 109 -24.71 11.72 -8.94
C LEU A 109 -25.94 11.13 -8.26
N ALA A 110 -26.17 11.39 -6.96
CA ALA A 110 -27.30 10.84 -6.20
C ALA A 110 -28.68 11.20 -6.79
N GLY A 111 -28.78 12.25 -7.61
CA GLY A 111 -29.99 12.64 -8.34
C GLY A 111 -30.19 11.99 -9.71
N SER A 112 -29.28 11.10 -10.14
CA SER A 112 -29.29 10.47 -11.47
C SER A 112 -29.65 8.98 -11.40
N SER A 113 -30.25 8.43 -12.46
CA SER A 113 -30.73 7.04 -12.54
C SER A 113 -29.64 5.94 -12.46
N TYR A 114 -28.38 6.32 -12.23
CA TYR A 114 -27.21 5.44 -12.22
C TYR A 114 -26.95 4.81 -10.84
N LEU A 115 -27.97 4.22 -10.21
CA LEU A 115 -27.89 3.64 -8.86
C LEU A 115 -26.84 2.52 -8.72
N LEU A 116 -26.57 1.76 -9.78
CA LEU A 116 -25.53 0.71 -9.78
C LEU A 116 -24.11 1.30 -9.76
N THR A 117 -23.88 2.40 -10.48
CA THR A 117 -22.59 3.10 -10.52
C THR A 117 -22.24 3.68 -9.15
N ILE A 118 -23.24 4.18 -8.41
CA ILE A 118 -23.05 4.77 -7.07
C ILE A 118 -22.54 3.73 -6.05
N ARG A 119 -22.97 2.46 -6.14
CA ARG A 119 -22.51 1.40 -5.22
C ARG A 119 -21.03 1.06 -5.43
N ALA A 120 -20.59 0.98 -6.68
CA ALA A 120 -19.19 0.70 -7.00
C ALA A 120 -18.25 1.83 -6.52
N LEU A 121 -18.71 3.08 -6.56
CA LEU A 121 -17.93 4.23 -6.06
C LEU A 121 -17.64 4.13 -4.55
N ARG A 122 -18.53 3.51 -3.76
CA ARG A 122 -18.29 3.31 -2.32
C ARG A 122 -17.08 2.41 -2.08
N LEU A 123 -16.88 1.38 -2.90
CA LEU A 123 -15.74 0.48 -2.80
C LEU A 123 -14.42 1.18 -3.11
N LEU A 124 -14.40 2.18 -4.01
CA LEU A 124 -13.19 2.94 -4.33
C LEU A 124 -12.61 3.66 -3.10
N ARG A 125 -13.41 3.89 -2.06
CA ARG A 125 -12.96 4.51 -0.82
C ARG A 125 -11.95 3.63 -0.07
N ILE A 126 -11.91 2.32 -0.33
CA ILE A 126 -10.87 1.43 0.19
C ILE A 126 -9.47 1.86 -0.26
N PHE A 127 -9.35 2.54 -1.42
CA PHE A 127 -8.08 3.06 -1.90
C PHE A 127 -7.48 4.13 -1.00
N ARG A 128 -8.22 4.69 -0.02
CA ARG A 128 -7.66 5.49 1.08
C ARG A 128 -6.52 4.75 1.78
N ILE A 129 -6.57 3.42 1.86
CA ILE A 129 -5.49 2.62 2.45
C ILE A 129 -4.16 2.81 1.72
N LEU A 130 -4.18 3.10 0.42
CA LEU A 130 -2.96 3.33 -0.37
C LEU A 130 -2.21 4.59 0.07
N LYS A 131 -2.86 5.54 0.77
CA LYS A 131 -2.16 6.69 1.38
C LYS A 131 -1.10 6.24 2.38
N ILE A 132 -1.21 5.03 2.95
CA ILE A 132 -0.20 4.50 3.88
C ILE A 132 1.20 4.44 3.27
N THR A 133 1.27 4.26 1.94
CA THR A 133 2.54 4.13 1.20
C THR A 133 3.47 5.33 1.35
N ARG A 134 2.95 6.51 1.71
CA ARG A 134 3.75 7.73 1.93
C ARG A 134 4.50 7.75 3.27
N TYR A 135 3.93 7.13 4.31
CA TYR A 135 4.53 7.08 5.66
C TYR A 135 5.57 5.97 5.78
N ILE A 136 5.66 5.14 4.75
CA ILE A 136 6.66 4.11 4.61
C ILE A 136 8.00 4.72 4.13
N GLY A 137 8.31 5.95 4.59
CA GLY A 137 9.46 6.78 4.19
C GLY A 137 10.83 6.12 4.35
N GLU A 138 10.93 5.08 5.17
CA GLU A 138 12.15 4.27 5.38
C GLU A 138 12.21 2.98 4.54
N SER A 139 11.17 2.62 3.78
CA SER A 139 11.19 1.42 2.93
C SER A 139 11.90 1.61 1.61
N ASN A 140 12.71 2.65 1.42
CA ASN A 140 13.65 2.61 0.30
C ASN A 140 14.55 1.37 0.40
N LYS A 141 14.91 0.92 1.62
CA LYS A 141 15.63 -0.35 1.81
C LYS A 141 14.82 -1.55 1.31
N LEU A 142 13.58 -1.70 1.80
CA LEU A 142 12.70 -2.82 1.44
C LEU A 142 12.31 -2.80 -0.05
N LYS A 143 11.93 -1.64 -0.58
CA LYS A 143 11.59 -1.44 -1.99
C LYS A 143 12.79 -1.73 -2.89
N ARG A 144 13.98 -1.23 -2.56
CA ARG A 144 15.21 -1.54 -3.30
C ARG A 144 15.53 -3.03 -3.21
N ALA A 145 15.42 -3.65 -2.03
CA ALA A 145 15.61 -5.09 -1.85
C ALA A 145 14.63 -5.90 -2.72
N LEU A 146 13.35 -5.53 -2.77
CA LEU A 146 12.34 -6.18 -3.61
C LEU A 146 12.64 -6.00 -5.11
N ILE A 147 13.00 -4.79 -5.54
CA ILE A 147 13.35 -4.50 -6.95
C ILE A 147 14.60 -5.28 -7.35
N ASN A 148 15.62 -5.34 -6.49
CA ASN A 148 16.86 -6.08 -6.73
C ASN A 148 16.62 -7.60 -6.73
N SER A 149 15.69 -8.07 -5.91
CA SER A 149 15.28 -9.47 -5.83
C SER A 149 14.27 -9.89 -6.90
N ARG A 150 13.67 -8.96 -7.65
CA ARG A 150 12.50 -9.22 -8.52
C ARG A 150 12.71 -10.37 -9.50
N ALA A 151 13.88 -10.45 -10.13
CA ALA A 151 14.18 -11.49 -11.10
C ALA A 151 14.32 -12.87 -10.42
N LYS A 152 15.00 -12.91 -9.26
CA LYS A 152 15.15 -14.14 -8.46
C LYS A 152 13.80 -14.63 -7.92
N ILE A 153 12.99 -13.72 -7.40
CA ILE A 153 11.62 -14.03 -6.93
C ILE A 153 10.75 -14.52 -8.09
N PHE A 154 10.81 -13.86 -9.24
CA PHE A 154 10.04 -14.26 -10.42
C PHE A 154 10.41 -15.67 -10.88
N ILE A 155 11.70 -15.98 -11.04
CA ILE A 155 12.17 -17.32 -11.42
C ILE A 155 11.70 -18.36 -10.39
N PHE A 156 11.81 -18.04 -9.11
CA PHE A 156 11.37 -18.92 -8.03
C PHE A 156 9.85 -19.19 -8.07
N LEU A 157 9.02 -18.15 -8.14
CA LEU A 157 7.56 -18.29 -8.21
C LEU A 157 7.13 -19.03 -9.48
N PHE A 158 7.84 -18.81 -10.59
CA PHE A 158 7.60 -19.54 -11.84
C PHE A 158 7.93 -21.03 -11.69
N ALA A 159 9.02 -21.38 -11.02
CA ALA A 159 9.36 -22.77 -10.70
C ALA A 159 8.32 -23.42 -9.78
N VAL A 160 7.87 -22.72 -8.74
CA VAL A 160 6.78 -23.18 -7.84
C VAL A 160 5.50 -23.43 -8.61
N LEU A 161 5.14 -22.55 -9.55
CA LEU A 161 3.97 -22.72 -10.41
C LEU A 161 4.10 -23.98 -11.28
N ILE A 162 5.25 -24.19 -11.93
CA ILE A 162 5.50 -25.40 -12.73
C ILE A 162 5.39 -26.67 -11.87
N ILE A 163 6.03 -26.68 -10.70
CA ILE A 163 5.95 -27.79 -9.75
C ILE A 163 4.49 -28.05 -9.34
N SER A 164 3.72 -26.99 -9.08
CA SER A 164 2.31 -27.10 -8.71
C SER A 164 1.46 -27.69 -9.84
N ILE A 165 1.76 -27.34 -11.09
CA ILE A 165 1.10 -27.89 -12.27
C ILE A 165 1.40 -29.38 -12.41
N ILE A 166 2.67 -29.77 -12.30
CA ILE A 166 3.09 -31.17 -12.41
C ILE A 166 2.49 -32.00 -11.28
N ALA A 167 2.67 -31.58 -10.02
CA ALA A 167 2.17 -32.28 -8.85
C ALA A 167 0.64 -32.34 -8.83
N GLY A 168 -0.05 -31.24 -9.17
CA GLY A 168 -1.50 -31.22 -9.32
C GLY A 168 -1.99 -32.19 -10.42
N THR A 169 -1.30 -32.28 -11.55
CA THR A 169 -1.63 -33.23 -12.62
C THR A 169 -1.43 -34.68 -12.17
N ILE A 170 -0.35 -34.97 -11.43
CA ILE A 170 -0.13 -36.30 -10.85
C ILE A 170 -1.27 -36.66 -9.89
N MET A 171 -1.66 -35.74 -9.00
CA MET A 171 -2.76 -35.96 -8.07
C MET A 171 -4.10 -36.14 -8.77
N TYR A 172 -4.36 -35.40 -9.85
CA TYR A 172 -5.53 -35.63 -10.70
C TYR A 172 -5.58 -37.07 -11.23
N LEU A 173 -4.45 -37.60 -11.69
CA LEU A 173 -4.37 -38.97 -12.23
C LEU A 173 -4.45 -40.05 -11.14
N VAL A 174 -3.92 -39.79 -9.94
CA VAL A 174 -3.89 -40.76 -8.83
C VAL A 174 -5.21 -40.82 -8.07
N GLU A 175 -5.80 -39.66 -7.77
CA GLU A 175 -7.01 -39.56 -6.94
C GLU A 175 -8.30 -39.54 -7.76
N GLY A 176 -8.27 -38.92 -8.95
CA GLY A 176 -9.43 -38.83 -9.84
C GLY A 176 -10.60 -37.99 -9.31
N GLU A 177 -11.67 -37.92 -10.10
CA GLU A 177 -12.84 -37.10 -9.80
C GLU A 177 -13.59 -37.57 -8.54
N GLU A 178 -13.60 -38.87 -8.26
CA GLU A 178 -14.28 -39.48 -7.11
C GLU A 178 -13.81 -38.92 -5.77
N ASN A 179 -12.54 -38.49 -5.69
CA ASN A 179 -11.92 -37.92 -4.48
C ASN A 179 -11.83 -36.39 -4.52
N GLY A 180 -12.61 -35.73 -5.38
CA GLY A 180 -12.69 -34.26 -5.46
C GLY A 180 -11.69 -33.60 -6.41
N TYR A 181 -10.76 -34.37 -6.99
CA TYR A 181 -9.79 -33.93 -8.00
C TYR A 181 -10.44 -33.94 -9.40
N ALA A 182 -11.52 -33.17 -9.57
CA ALA A 182 -12.38 -33.19 -10.76
C ALA A 182 -11.73 -32.64 -12.05
N SER A 183 -10.65 -31.88 -11.94
CA SER A 183 -9.93 -31.35 -13.11
C SER A 183 -8.51 -30.97 -12.74
N ILE A 184 -7.60 -30.95 -13.71
CA ILE A 184 -6.20 -30.53 -13.48
C ILE A 184 -6.11 -29.16 -12.79
N PRO A 185 -6.82 -28.09 -13.24
CA PRO A 185 -6.77 -26.80 -12.55
C PRO A 185 -7.21 -26.86 -11.07
N LYS A 186 -8.21 -27.69 -10.75
CA LYS A 186 -8.67 -27.88 -9.37
C LYS A 186 -7.62 -28.62 -8.52
N SER A 187 -6.93 -29.59 -9.09
CA SER A 187 -5.81 -30.30 -8.45
C SER A 187 -4.58 -29.40 -8.27
N VAL A 188 -4.33 -28.48 -9.22
CA VAL A 188 -3.28 -27.45 -9.09
C VAL A 188 -3.63 -26.47 -7.98
N TYR A 189 -4.90 -26.05 -7.86
CA TYR A 189 -5.36 -25.24 -6.74
C TYR A 189 -5.08 -25.93 -5.39
N TRP A 190 -5.43 -27.22 -5.25
CA TRP A 190 -5.10 -28.00 -4.05
C TRP A 190 -3.59 -28.01 -3.79
N CYS A 191 -2.78 -28.19 -4.84
CA CYS A 191 -1.32 -28.21 -4.70
C CYS A 191 -0.77 -26.87 -4.20
N ILE A 192 -1.26 -25.75 -4.74
CA ILE A 192 -0.88 -24.40 -4.28
C ILE A 192 -1.29 -24.19 -2.82
N VAL A 193 -2.52 -24.54 -2.44
CA VAL A 193 -3.02 -24.43 -1.05
C VAL A 193 -2.18 -25.26 -0.08
N THR A 194 -1.73 -26.44 -0.50
CA THR A 194 -0.88 -27.33 0.29
C THR A 194 0.55 -26.83 0.39
N LEU A 195 1.18 -26.44 -0.73
CA LEU A 195 2.56 -25.93 -0.78
C LEU A 195 2.72 -24.61 -0.02
N THR A 196 1.67 -23.78 0.00
CA THR A 196 1.63 -22.52 0.77
C THR A 196 1.23 -22.72 2.22
N THR A 197 1.06 -23.96 2.67
CA THR A 197 0.69 -24.33 4.05
C THR A 197 -0.66 -23.76 4.53
N VAL A 198 -1.53 -23.34 3.62
CA VAL A 198 -2.87 -22.82 3.95
C VAL A 198 -3.81 -23.95 4.37
N GLY A 199 -3.87 -25.02 3.56
CA GLY A 199 -4.59 -26.25 3.91
C GLY A 199 -6.07 -26.06 4.27
N TYR A 200 -6.88 -25.49 3.38
CA TYR A 200 -8.33 -25.30 3.64
C TYR A 200 -9.09 -26.59 3.96
N GLY A 201 -8.61 -27.75 3.50
CA GLY A 201 -9.22 -29.06 3.73
C GLY A 201 -10.48 -29.32 2.88
N ASP A 202 -10.74 -28.48 1.88
CA ASP A 202 -11.83 -28.62 0.92
C ASP A 202 -11.59 -29.73 -0.11
N ILE A 203 -10.33 -30.10 -0.33
CA ILE A 203 -9.88 -31.24 -1.14
C ILE A 203 -8.75 -31.94 -0.38
N SER A 204 -8.78 -33.27 -0.30
CA SER A 204 -7.73 -34.05 0.36
C SER A 204 -7.56 -35.41 -0.29
N PRO A 205 -6.33 -35.95 -0.38
CA PRO A 205 -6.09 -37.26 -0.94
C PRO A 205 -6.69 -38.37 -0.08
N ALA A 206 -7.48 -39.24 -0.70
CA ALA A 206 -8.11 -40.38 -0.05
C ALA A 206 -7.28 -41.66 -0.22
N THR A 207 -6.54 -41.79 -1.32
CA THR A 207 -5.79 -43.01 -1.60
C THR A 207 -4.47 -43.06 -0.83
N PRO A 208 -3.98 -44.26 -0.43
CA PRO A 208 -2.67 -44.38 0.23
C PRO A 208 -1.51 -43.81 -0.61
N LEU A 209 -1.57 -44.00 -1.94
CA LEU A 209 -0.57 -43.46 -2.87
C LEU A 209 -0.62 -41.93 -2.93
N GLY A 210 -1.81 -41.35 -3.03
CA GLY A 210 -1.97 -39.89 -3.03
C GLY A 210 -1.61 -39.25 -1.69
N GLN A 211 -1.87 -39.91 -0.56
CA GLN A 211 -1.43 -39.46 0.77
C GLN A 211 0.10 -39.48 0.89
N PHE A 212 0.77 -40.50 0.35
CA PHE A 212 2.23 -40.54 0.29
C PHE A 212 2.80 -39.40 -0.55
N ILE A 213 2.26 -39.17 -1.75
CA ILE A 213 2.68 -38.06 -2.63
C ILE A 213 2.42 -36.71 -1.95
N ALA A 214 1.25 -36.54 -1.34
CA ALA A 214 0.89 -35.33 -0.61
C ALA A 214 1.84 -35.05 0.56
N SER A 215 2.30 -36.09 1.27
CA SER A 215 3.29 -35.96 2.35
C SER A 215 4.62 -35.38 1.84
N ILE A 216 5.08 -35.83 0.67
CA ILE A 216 6.28 -35.26 0.01
C ILE A 216 6.04 -33.79 -0.36
N ILE A 217 4.87 -33.48 -0.94
CA ILE A 217 4.49 -32.11 -1.32
C ILE A 217 4.46 -31.19 -0.09
N MET A 218 3.90 -31.64 1.03
CA MET A 218 3.84 -30.87 2.28
C MET A 218 5.25 -30.55 2.82
N ILE A 219 6.16 -31.52 2.81
CA ILE A 219 7.56 -31.29 3.23
C ILE A 219 8.25 -30.27 2.32
N MET A 220 8.03 -30.35 1.00
CA MET A 220 8.57 -29.40 0.04
C MET A 220 8.05 -27.96 0.25
N GLY A 221 6.80 -27.81 0.71
CA GLY A 221 6.19 -26.52 1.03
C GLY A 221 6.98 -25.70 2.05
N TYR A 222 7.53 -26.33 3.09
CA TYR A 222 8.38 -25.65 4.08
C TYR A 222 9.61 -25.00 3.43
N GLY A 223 10.24 -25.66 2.46
CA GLY A 223 11.36 -25.11 1.70
C GLY A 223 10.94 -23.92 0.84
N ILE A 224 9.75 -23.99 0.23
CA ILE A 224 9.25 -22.95 -0.67
C ILE A 224 9.03 -21.62 0.07
N ILE A 225 8.54 -21.64 1.31
CA ILE A 225 8.30 -20.42 2.10
C ILE A 225 9.62 -19.74 2.50
N ALA A 226 10.66 -20.51 2.77
CA ALA A 226 11.95 -19.99 3.23
C ALA A 226 12.73 -19.25 2.13
N VAL A 227 12.64 -19.68 0.87
CA VAL A 227 13.43 -19.13 -0.25
C VAL A 227 13.16 -17.65 -0.53
N PRO A 228 11.92 -17.17 -0.78
CA PRO A 228 11.66 -15.77 -1.08
C PRO A 228 12.00 -14.87 0.11
N THR A 229 11.74 -15.35 1.33
CA THR A 229 12.14 -14.68 2.57
C THR A 229 13.65 -14.50 2.61
N GLY A 230 14.44 -15.56 2.40
CA GLY A 230 15.90 -15.51 2.37
C GLY A 230 16.45 -14.60 1.27
N ILE A 231 15.88 -14.66 0.06
CA ILE A 231 16.26 -13.79 -1.07
C ILE A 231 16.06 -12.32 -0.69
N VAL A 232 14.90 -11.96 -0.13
CA VAL A 232 14.60 -10.57 0.28
C VAL A 232 15.49 -10.15 1.44
N THR A 233 15.68 -11.00 2.46
CA THR A 233 16.55 -10.70 3.61
C THR A 233 17.99 -10.42 3.19
N VAL A 234 18.56 -11.20 2.26
CA VAL A 234 19.92 -10.98 1.77
C VAL A 234 20.05 -9.63 1.06
N GLU A 235 19.10 -9.27 0.19
CA GLU A 235 19.14 -7.97 -0.48
C GLU A 235 18.82 -6.80 0.48
N TYR A 236 18.00 -7.04 1.50
CA TYR A 236 17.71 -6.07 2.55
C TYR A 236 18.94 -5.77 3.41
N SER A 237 19.68 -6.79 3.84
CA SER A 237 20.90 -6.63 4.64
C SER A 237 22.08 -6.06 3.84
N LYS A 238 22.12 -6.26 2.52
CA LYS A 238 23.14 -5.61 1.64
C LYS A 238 22.93 -4.11 1.50
N ALA A 239 21.74 -3.60 1.79
CA ALA A 239 21.40 -2.20 1.63
C ALA A 239 22.07 -1.29 2.67
N ASP A 240 22.88 -1.80 3.60
CA ASP A 240 23.53 -1.02 4.67
C ASP A 240 24.76 -0.20 4.26
N ARG A 241 24.93 0.07 2.96
CA ARG A 241 25.86 1.11 2.50
C ARG A 241 25.14 2.46 2.58
N HIS A 242 25.35 3.17 3.69
CA HIS A 242 24.92 4.57 3.95
C HIS A 242 23.67 4.98 3.17
N ILE A 243 22.50 4.63 3.69
CA ILE A 243 21.24 5.09 3.12
C ILE A 243 20.93 6.42 3.75
N ASP A 244 20.85 7.44 2.91
CA ASP A 244 20.40 8.76 3.31
C ASP A 244 18.99 8.64 3.91
N THR A 245 18.84 9.01 5.18
CA THR A 245 17.58 9.04 5.94
C THR A 245 16.87 10.39 5.84
N ASN A 246 17.43 11.32 5.08
CA ASN A 246 16.84 12.63 4.86
C ASN A 246 15.43 12.52 4.25
N THR A 247 14.42 13.00 4.99
CA THR A 247 13.00 13.00 4.56
C THR A 247 12.56 14.31 3.87
N GLN A 248 13.46 15.28 3.74
CA GLN A 248 13.14 16.60 3.19
C GLN A 248 12.68 16.51 1.74
N ASN A 249 11.61 17.23 1.41
CA ASN A 249 11.15 17.41 0.04
C ASN A 249 11.52 18.80 -0.45
N CYS A 250 12.00 18.93 -1.69
CA CYS A 250 12.33 20.24 -2.23
C CYS A 250 11.07 21.12 -2.39
N PRO A 251 11.01 22.32 -1.80
CA PRO A 251 9.82 23.19 -1.87
C PRO A 251 9.52 23.70 -3.29
N ASN A 252 10.51 23.67 -4.19
CA ASN A 252 10.38 24.13 -5.57
C ASN A 252 9.88 23.05 -6.53
N CYS A 253 10.52 21.87 -6.52
CA CYS A 253 10.26 20.83 -7.50
C CYS A 253 9.66 19.55 -6.92
N ASN A 254 9.45 19.48 -5.60
CA ASN A 254 8.91 18.33 -4.88
C ASN A 254 9.70 17.03 -5.12
N GLU A 255 11.02 17.16 -5.29
CA GLU A 255 11.95 16.03 -5.28
C GLU A 255 12.13 15.55 -3.84
N SER A 256 12.12 14.25 -3.61
CA SER A 256 12.09 13.64 -2.27
C SER A 256 13.35 12.86 -1.91
N HIS A 257 14.28 12.72 -2.86
CA HIS A 257 15.51 11.94 -2.66
C HIS A 257 16.71 12.86 -2.51
N HIS A 258 17.00 13.26 -1.28
CA HIS A 258 18.16 14.09 -0.96
C HIS A 258 19.19 13.29 -0.15
N LYS A 259 20.47 13.63 -0.34
CA LYS A 259 21.52 13.10 0.53
C LYS A 259 21.37 13.67 1.94
N ASP A 260 21.87 12.95 2.94
CA ASP A 260 21.97 13.48 4.30
C ASP A 260 22.80 14.77 4.27
N ASN A 261 22.33 15.80 4.98
CA ASN A 261 22.93 17.15 5.02
C ASN A 261 22.96 17.91 3.67
N ALA A 262 22.17 17.50 2.66
CA ALA A 262 22.02 18.28 1.44
C ALA A 262 21.44 19.67 1.75
N LYS A 263 22.10 20.74 1.30
CA LYS A 263 21.58 22.13 1.39
C LYS A 263 20.75 22.52 0.17
N PHE A 264 21.07 21.95 -0.99
CA PHE A 264 20.44 22.26 -2.27
C PHE A 264 19.83 21.02 -2.91
N CYS A 265 18.74 21.22 -3.63
CA CYS A 265 18.06 20.20 -4.41
C CYS A 265 18.90 19.81 -5.63
N HIS A 266 19.28 18.53 -5.73
CA HIS A 266 20.06 18.01 -6.86
C HIS A 266 19.33 18.10 -8.21
N SER A 267 17.99 18.14 -8.21
CA SER A 267 17.16 18.17 -9.42
C SER A 267 16.94 19.59 -9.97
N CYS A 268 16.79 20.59 -9.10
CA CYS A 268 16.44 21.95 -9.51
C CYS A 268 17.33 23.07 -8.94
N ALA A 269 18.40 22.71 -8.22
CA ALA A 269 19.35 23.60 -7.55
C ALA A 269 18.76 24.55 -6.49
N ALA A 270 17.45 24.50 -6.21
CA ALA A 270 16.84 25.31 -5.16
C ALA A 270 17.29 24.86 -3.77
N GLU A 271 17.46 25.80 -2.84
CA GLU A 271 17.76 25.52 -1.44
C GLU A 271 16.62 24.71 -0.79
N LEU A 272 16.97 23.67 -0.04
CA LEU A 272 16.00 22.78 0.62
C LEU A 272 15.42 23.43 1.88
N ASN A 273 16.30 24.02 2.69
CA ASN A 273 15.97 24.82 3.86
C ASN A 273 16.58 26.22 3.71
N PRO A 274 15.97 27.11 2.90
CA PRO A 274 16.43 28.48 2.83
C PRO A 274 16.33 29.13 4.22
N SER A 275 17.49 29.34 4.85
CA SER A 275 17.59 30.32 5.93
C SER A 275 17.34 31.69 5.32
N GLU A 276 16.40 32.46 5.86
CA GLU A 276 16.11 33.82 5.38
C GLU A 276 17.25 34.80 5.71
N ASP A 277 18.45 34.55 5.22
CA ASP A 277 19.52 35.55 5.11
C ASP A 277 19.80 35.79 3.63
N PRO A 278 19.19 36.83 3.03
CA PRO A 278 19.80 37.50 1.92
C PRO A 278 20.75 38.58 2.46
N ASP A 279 22.01 38.52 2.05
CA ASP A 279 22.85 39.73 1.97
C ASP A 279 22.13 40.87 1.22
#